data_AF-A0ABD1FQP4-F1
#
_entry.id   AF-A0ABD1FQP4-F1
#
_cell.length_a   1.000
_cell.length_b   1.000
_cell.length_c   1.000
_cell.angle_alpha   90.00
_cell.angle_beta   90.00
_cell.angle_gamma   90.00
#
_symmetry.space_group_name_H-M   'P 1'
#
loop_
_entity.id
_entity.type
_entity.pdbx_description
1 polymer ?
#
loop_
_entity_poly.entity_id
_entity_poly.type
_entity_poly.pdbx_seq_one_letter_code
_entity_poly.pdbx_strand_id
1 'polypeptide(L)'
;MKYLQTLYVTNIKVSGEDIALFLKNCPILRTLDITDSSLTSDVHVCGTTLMLEDLLICRCNIMESVININFAPNLSVVVVDAKPEQLWFENVPRLALANLRIASPRYRMQHFSSAVSCFASYLQTLILYLSYPKKLLRKGFPQMPNLKLLTVRDISAYEHGCLLPTTYAISACPRLQRFSIVFLENVKNATPGVERCPHQHIKIASFQGSCAADIIKSVTYFSDSCDAFQKTNTCAPLMSKAEVRAHMDHLKQLQVELSDQVLLLKFFKFKKRIS
;
A
#
# COMPACT_ATOMS: atom_id res chain seq x y z
N MET A 1 -22.15 -27.36 -2.88
CA MET A 1 -21.29 -26.20 -3.20
C MET A 1 -20.16 -26.52 -4.20
N LYS A 2 -20.22 -27.63 -4.96
CA LYS A 2 -19.12 -28.07 -5.85
C LYS A 2 -18.80 -27.13 -7.03
N TYR A 3 -19.67 -26.16 -7.31
CA TYR A 3 -19.52 -25.19 -8.41
C TYR A 3 -19.30 -23.75 -7.92
N LEU A 4 -19.09 -23.55 -6.62
CA LEU A 4 -18.92 -22.22 -6.06
C LEU A 4 -17.53 -21.68 -6.41
N GLN A 5 -17.48 -20.62 -7.22
CA GLN A 5 -16.24 -19.95 -7.62
C GLN A 5 -15.92 -18.73 -6.76
N THR A 6 -16.94 -18.11 -6.16
CA THR A 6 -16.78 -16.90 -5.37
C THR A 6 -17.64 -17.00 -4.12
N LEU A 7 -17.05 -16.67 -2.97
CA LEU A 7 -17.74 -16.64 -1.69
C LEU A 7 -17.49 -15.29 -1.02
N TYR A 8 -18.58 -14.59 -0.72
CA TYR A 8 -18.58 -13.35 0.07
C TYR A 8 -19.14 -13.63 1.45
N VAL A 9 -18.42 -13.21 2.46
CA VAL A 9 -18.77 -13.36 3.88
C VAL A 9 -18.68 -11.98 4.50
N THR A 10 -19.81 -11.45 4.99
CA THR A 10 -19.87 -10.05 5.44
C THR A 10 -20.67 -9.91 6.72
N ASN A 11 -20.18 -9.09 7.66
CA ASN A 11 -20.84 -8.79 8.93
C ASN A 11 -21.18 -10.03 9.79
N ILE A 12 -20.34 -11.07 9.75
CA ILE A 12 -20.53 -12.27 10.58
C ILE A 12 -19.28 -12.64 11.37
N LYS A 13 -19.43 -13.56 12.32
CA LYS A 13 -18.31 -14.23 12.98
C LYS A 13 -17.93 -15.45 12.16
N VAL A 14 -16.64 -15.62 11.89
CA VAL A 14 -16.11 -16.72 11.08
C VAL A 14 -14.91 -17.30 11.82
N SER A 15 -14.89 -18.60 11.99
CA SER A 15 -13.73 -19.33 12.51
C SER A 15 -12.79 -19.75 11.38
N GLY A 16 -11.53 -20.02 11.72
CA GLY A 16 -10.58 -20.66 10.82
C GLY A 16 -11.06 -22.01 10.30
N GLU A 17 -11.79 -22.75 11.13
CA GLU A 17 -12.43 -24.01 10.77
C GLU A 17 -13.51 -23.82 9.70
N ASP A 18 -14.34 -22.77 9.80
CA ASP A 18 -15.34 -22.43 8.77
C ASP A 18 -14.66 -22.15 7.43
N ILE A 19 -13.56 -21.37 7.45
CA ILE A 19 -12.78 -21.05 6.25
C ILE A 19 -12.17 -22.32 5.64
N ALA A 20 -11.58 -23.19 6.47
CA ALA A 20 -11.03 -24.46 6.02
C ALA A 20 -12.12 -25.35 5.39
N LEU A 21 -13.33 -25.35 5.94
CA LEU A 21 -14.48 -26.05 5.37
C LEU A 21 -14.90 -25.47 4.02
N PHE A 22 -14.90 -24.14 3.86
CA PHE A 22 -15.18 -23.51 2.57
C PHE A 22 -14.15 -23.93 1.51
N LEU A 23 -12.86 -23.84 1.83
CA LEU A 23 -11.77 -24.20 0.92
C LEU A 23 -11.78 -25.70 0.56
N LYS A 24 -12.12 -26.58 1.53
CA LYS A 24 -12.20 -28.03 1.31
C LYS A 24 -13.42 -28.44 0.48
N ASN A 25 -14.59 -27.84 0.75
CA ASN A 25 -15.84 -28.26 0.13
C ASN A 25 -16.15 -27.54 -1.19
N CYS A 26 -15.38 -26.49 -1.52
CA CYS A 26 -15.51 -25.71 -2.75
C CYS A 26 -14.20 -25.78 -3.55
N PRO A 27 -13.91 -26.91 -4.24
CA PRO A 27 -12.62 -27.14 -4.89
C PRO A 27 -12.32 -26.20 -6.06
N ILE A 28 -13.34 -25.51 -6.60
CA ILE A 28 -13.18 -24.52 -7.67
C ILE A 28 -13.30 -23.08 -7.18
N LEU A 29 -13.26 -22.85 -5.86
CA LEU A 29 -13.33 -21.51 -5.28
C LEU A 29 -12.09 -20.71 -5.68
N ARG A 30 -12.32 -19.62 -6.41
CA ARG A 30 -11.30 -18.68 -6.89
C ARG A 30 -11.20 -17.45 -6.02
N THR A 31 -12.31 -16.98 -5.47
CA THR A 31 -12.34 -15.76 -4.65
C THR A 31 -12.99 -16.05 -3.31
N LEU A 32 -12.27 -15.74 -2.24
CA LEU A 32 -12.79 -15.71 -0.87
C LEU A 32 -12.66 -14.28 -0.36
N ASP A 33 -13.80 -13.63 -0.13
CA ASP A 33 -13.87 -12.28 0.41
C ASP A 33 -14.60 -12.31 1.74
N ILE A 34 -13.87 -11.98 2.80
CA ILE A 34 -14.35 -11.85 4.16
C ILE A 34 -14.18 -10.39 4.54
N THR A 35 -15.30 -9.69 4.69
CA THR A 35 -15.31 -8.25 4.86
C THR A 35 -16.14 -7.86 6.08
N ASP A 36 -15.71 -6.86 6.85
CA ASP A 36 -16.45 -6.31 7.99
C ASP A 36 -16.87 -7.41 9.00
N SER A 37 -16.05 -8.44 9.16
CA SER A 37 -16.36 -9.67 9.91
C SER A 37 -15.42 -9.86 11.10
N SER A 38 -15.68 -10.83 11.97
CA SER A 38 -14.77 -11.15 13.09
C SER A 38 -14.17 -12.53 12.91
N LEU A 39 -12.83 -12.61 12.90
CA LEU A 39 -12.12 -13.89 12.90
C LEU A 39 -11.95 -14.37 14.34
N THR A 40 -12.41 -15.58 14.63
CA THR A 40 -12.44 -16.12 16.00
C THR A 40 -11.34 -17.14 16.30
N SER A 41 -10.63 -17.62 15.28
CA SER A 41 -9.54 -18.59 15.39
C SER A 41 -8.56 -18.43 14.21
N ASP A 42 -7.42 -19.11 14.28
CA ASP A 42 -6.36 -19.05 13.28
C ASP A 42 -6.83 -19.52 11.91
N VAL A 43 -6.50 -18.76 10.87
CA VAL A 43 -6.88 -19.06 9.50
C VAL A 43 -5.74 -19.74 8.78
N HIS A 44 -6.00 -20.95 8.28
CA HIS A 44 -5.06 -21.70 7.46
C HIS A 44 -5.58 -21.80 6.03
N VAL A 45 -4.94 -21.08 5.11
CA VAL A 45 -5.18 -21.19 3.67
C VAL A 45 -4.10 -22.10 3.10
N CYS A 46 -4.41 -23.39 2.95
CA CYS A 46 -3.45 -24.39 2.51
C CYS A 46 -4.04 -25.42 1.55
N GLY A 47 -3.29 -25.74 0.49
CA GLY A 47 -3.59 -26.86 -0.40
C GLY A 47 -2.95 -26.71 -1.78
N THR A 48 -2.14 -27.70 -2.17
CA THR A 48 -1.47 -27.71 -3.50
C THR A 48 -2.44 -27.73 -4.68
N THR A 49 -3.68 -28.18 -4.47
CA THR A 49 -4.76 -28.21 -5.46
C THR A 49 -5.72 -27.03 -5.33
N LEU A 50 -5.45 -26.07 -4.44
CA LEU A 50 -6.32 -24.94 -4.19
C LEU A 50 -6.40 -24.03 -5.42
N MET A 51 -7.62 -23.78 -5.88
CA MET A 51 -7.92 -22.91 -7.04
C MET A 51 -8.09 -21.43 -6.66
N LEU A 52 -7.82 -21.09 -5.40
CA LEU A 52 -7.98 -19.74 -4.88
C LEU A 52 -6.99 -18.78 -5.55
N GLU A 53 -7.53 -17.80 -6.26
CA GLU A 53 -6.83 -16.73 -6.98
C GLU A 53 -6.80 -15.45 -6.12
N ASP A 54 -7.87 -15.18 -5.38
CA ASP A 54 -8.07 -13.95 -4.60
C ASP A 54 -8.47 -14.26 -3.15
N LEU A 55 -7.71 -13.72 -2.21
CA LEU A 55 -8.04 -13.74 -0.78
C LEU A 55 -8.17 -12.31 -0.25
N LEU A 56 -9.37 -11.96 0.19
CA LEU A 56 -9.67 -10.65 0.77
C LEU A 56 -10.17 -10.87 2.20
N ILE A 57 -9.47 -10.29 3.17
CA ILE A 57 -9.84 -10.25 4.59
C ILE A 57 -9.77 -8.78 5.01
N CYS A 58 -10.85 -8.05 4.76
CA CYS A 58 -10.89 -6.59 4.85
C CYS A 58 -11.74 -6.13 6.02
N ARG A 59 -11.26 -5.14 6.77
CA ARG A 59 -11.97 -4.52 7.91
C ARG A 59 -12.47 -5.56 8.93
N CYS A 60 -11.73 -6.67 9.05
CA CYS A 60 -12.06 -7.72 9.99
C CYS A 60 -11.44 -7.44 11.36
N ASN A 61 -12.13 -7.84 12.42
CA ASN A 61 -11.53 -7.90 13.75
C ASN A 61 -10.69 -9.17 13.88
N ILE A 62 -9.37 -9.00 13.92
CA ILE A 62 -8.36 -10.07 13.99
C ILE A 62 -7.56 -9.87 15.29
N MET A 63 -8.16 -10.22 16.43
CA MET A 63 -7.59 -9.87 17.74
C MET A 63 -6.27 -10.61 18.01
N GLU A 64 -6.34 -11.93 18.16
CA GLU A 64 -5.20 -12.79 18.49
C GLU A 64 -4.94 -13.86 17.43
N SER A 65 -5.84 -14.01 16.46
CA SER A 65 -5.71 -14.98 15.39
C SER A 65 -4.54 -14.65 14.47
N VAL A 66 -3.89 -15.68 13.95
CA VAL A 66 -2.94 -15.59 12.85
C VAL A 66 -3.56 -16.08 11.55
N ILE A 67 -3.07 -15.55 10.44
CA ILE A 67 -3.42 -15.97 9.09
C ILE A 67 -2.15 -16.56 8.48
N ASN A 68 -2.21 -17.85 8.18
CA ASN A 68 -1.15 -18.59 7.54
C ASN A 68 -1.59 -19.01 6.14
N ILE A 69 -0.91 -18.47 5.14
CA ILE A 69 -1.12 -18.76 3.73
C ILE A 69 0.06 -19.60 3.27
N ASN A 70 -0.17 -20.89 3.10
CA ASN A 70 0.86 -21.87 2.77
C ASN A 70 0.46 -22.71 1.56
N PHE A 71 1.38 -23.03 0.66
CA PHE A 71 1.11 -23.88 -0.50
C PHE A 71 -0.15 -23.45 -1.28
N ALA A 72 -0.27 -22.16 -1.60
CA ALA A 72 -1.38 -21.61 -2.39
C ALA A 72 -0.87 -21.20 -3.78
N PRO A 73 -0.68 -22.15 -4.72
CA PRO A 73 0.07 -21.92 -5.95
C PRO A 73 -0.65 -21.00 -6.95
N ASN A 74 -1.96 -20.88 -6.86
CA ASN A 74 -2.78 -20.05 -7.75
C ASN A 74 -3.07 -18.64 -7.19
N LEU A 75 -2.70 -18.39 -5.92
CA LEU A 75 -3.03 -17.14 -5.26
C LEU A 75 -2.26 -15.99 -5.90
N SER A 76 -3.01 -15.01 -6.41
CA SER A 76 -2.50 -13.89 -7.20
C SER A 76 -2.75 -12.54 -6.52
N VAL A 77 -3.81 -12.47 -5.71
CA VAL A 77 -4.23 -11.27 -4.97
C VAL A 77 -4.42 -11.60 -3.51
N VAL A 78 -3.77 -10.81 -2.65
CA VAL A 78 -4.00 -10.84 -1.19
C VAL A 78 -4.27 -9.43 -0.70
N VAL A 79 -5.41 -9.25 -0.04
CA VAL A 79 -5.80 -8.01 0.63
C VAL A 79 -6.16 -8.36 2.06
N VAL A 80 -5.31 -8.02 3.02
CA VAL A 80 -5.49 -8.46 4.41
C VAL A 80 -5.17 -7.32 5.38
N ASP A 81 -6.15 -7.00 6.24
CA ASP A 81 -6.03 -5.99 7.31
C ASP A 81 -5.43 -6.56 8.62
N ALA A 82 -4.70 -7.68 8.53
CA ALA A 82 -3.99 -8.26 9.67
C ALA A 82 -2.70 -7.51 9.96
N LYS A 83 -2.32 -7.45 11.24
CA LYS A 83 -0.97 -7.01 11.60
C LYS A 83 0.00 -8.03 11.02
N PRO A 84 1.20 -7.64 10.56
CA PRO A 84 2.01 -8.63 9.86
C PRO A 84 2.66 -9.66 10.80
N GLU A 85 2.68 -9.46 12.12
CA GLU A 85 2.99 -10.55 13.07
C GLU A 85 1.92 -11.66 13.07
N GLN A 86 0.73 -11.34 12.54
CA GLN A 86 -0.40 -12.25 12.37
C GLN A 86 -0.52 -12.74 10.92
N LEU A 87 0.48 -12.50 10.06
CA LEU A 87 0.38 -12.85 8.64
C LEU A 87 1.65 -13.56 8.16
N TRP A 88 1.49 -14.81 7.73
CA TRP A 88 2.58 -15.68 7.33
C TRP A 88 2.33 -16.19 5.91
N PHE A 89 3.39 -16.17 5.11
CA PHE A 89 3.36 -16.65 3.73
C PHE A 89 4.44 -17.68 3.49
N GLU A 90 4.04 -18.79 2.90
CA GLU A 90 4.96 -19.82 2.45
C GLU A 90 4.48 -20.36 1.09
N ASN A 91 5.40 -20.47 0.13
CA ASN A 91 5.15 -21.01 -1.21
C ASN A 91 3.90 -20.43 -1.92
N VAL A 92 3.94 -19.12 -2.21
CA VAL A 92 2.92 -18.38 -2.97
C VAL A 92 3.50 -17.77 -4.25
N PRO A 93 3.95 -18.60 -5.21
CA PRO A 93 4.79 -18.17 -6.33
C PRO A 93 4.09 -17.26 -7.36
N ARG A 94 2.76 -17.15 -7.31
CA ARG A 94 1.98 -16.33 -8.26
C ARG A 94 1.48 -15.02 -7.66
N LEU A 95 1.84 -14.69 -6.42
CA LEU A 95 1.33 -13.51 -5.76
C LEU A 95 1.82 -12.24 -6.46
N ALA A 96 0.92 -11.58 -7.18
CA ALA A 96 1.20 -10.42 -8.01
C ALA A 96 0.77 -9.10 -7.34
N LEU A 97 -0.25 -9.17 -6.46
CA LEU A 97 -0.75 -8.03 -5.71
C LEU A 97 -0.85 -8.36 -4.22
N ALA A 98 -0.20 -7.54 -3.39
CA ALA A 98 -0.32 -7.59 -1.95
C ALA A 98 -0.78 -6.22 -1.42
N ASN A 99 -1.83 -6.22 -0.61
CA ASN A 99 -2.31 -5.06 0.14
C ASN A 99 -2.29 -5.40 1.63
N LEU A 100 -1.37 -4.76 2.35
CA LEU A 100 -1.01 -5.11 3.72
C LEU A 100 -1.14 -3.91 4.65
N ARG A 101 -1.64 -4.14 5.86
CA ARG A 101 -1.73 -3.13 6.92
C ARG A 101 -0.69 -3.34 8.00
N ILE A 102 0.07 -2.30 8.31
CA ILE A 102 1.16 -2.32 9.28
C ILE A 102 1.02 -1.16 10.26
N ALA A 103 0.38 -1.46 11.40
CA ALA A 103 0.00 -0.46 12.41
C ALA A 103 0.79 -0.56 13.74
N SER A 104 1.68 -1.53 13.89
CA SER A 104 2.40 -1.79 15.15
C SER A 104 3.72 -1.02 15.24
N PRO A 105 4.01 -0.26 16.32
CA PRO A 105 5.30 0.41 16.51
C PRO A 105 6.45 -0.56 16.80
N ARG A 106 6.12 -1.78 17.24
CA ARG A 106 7.07 -2.87 17.50
C ARG A 106 7.51 -3.58 16.22
N TYR A 107 6.77 -3.38 15.14
CA TYR A 107 7.06 -4.00 13.87
C TYR A 107 8.35 -3.45 13.26
N ARG A 108 9.27 -4.36 12.91
CA ARG A 108 10.62 -4.03 12.42
C ARG A 108 10.76 -4.45 10.97
N MET A 109 11.72 -3.82 10.28
CA MET A 109 12.04 -4.11 8.89
C MET A 109 12.30 -5.61 8.61
N GLN A 110 12.98 -6.30 9.52
CA GLN A 110 13.26 -7.73 9.41
C GLN A 110 11.98 -8.59 9.33
N HIS A 111 10.93 -8.21 10.06
CA HIS A 111 9.65 -8.93 10.04
C HIS A 111 8.97 -8.75 8.68
N PHE A 112 9.05 -7.55 8.10
CA PHE A 112 8.54 -7.30 6.76
C PHE A 112 9.28 -8.07 5.70
N SER A 113 10.62 -7.99 5.72
CA SER A 113 11.45 -8.70 4.76
C SER A 113 11.22 -10.21 4.83
N SER A 114 11.04 -10.76 6.04
CA SER A 114 10.67 -12.16 6.24
C SER A 114 9.27 -12.49 5.71
N ALA A 115 8.27 -11.63 5.97
CA ALA A 115 6.89 -11.88 5.53
C ALA A 115 6.75 -11.87 4.00
N VAL A 116 7.54 -11.04 3.31
CA VAL A 116 7.44 -10.89 1.85
C VAL A 116 8.47 -11.71 1.06
N SER A 117 9.44 -12.36 1.72
CA SER A 117 10.60 -12.97 1.04
C SER A 117 10.21 -14.03 0.02
N CYS A 118 9.13 -14.78 0.26
CA CYS A 118 8.69 -15.86 -0.62
C CYS A 118 8.00 -15.39 -1.91
N PHE A 119 7.63 -14.10 -2.01
CA PHE A 119 6.97 -13.54 -3.19
C PHE A 119 7.54 -12.21 -3.68
N ALA A 120 8.54 -11.63 -3.02
CA ALA A 120 9.12 -10.34 -3.38
C ALA A 120 9.59 -10.27 -4.84
N SER A 121 10.07 -11.39 -5.41
CA SER A 121 10.50 -11.49 -6.80
C SER A 121 9.35 -11.54 -7.80
N TYR A 122 8.13 -11.91 -7.42
CA TYR A 122 6.97 -12.03 -8.32
C TYR A 122 6.02 -10.83 -8.25
N LEU A 123 6.07 -10.11 -7.13
CA LEU A 123 5.14 -9.03 -6.82
C LEU A 123 5.22 -7.89 -7.85
N GLN A 124 4.07 -7.50 -8.38
CA GLN A 124 3.94 -6.39 -9.33
C GLN A 124 3.31 -5.14 -8.69
N THR A 125 2.44 -5.34 -7.70
CA THR A 125 1.69 -4.29 -7.02
C THR A 125 1.78 -4.49 -5.51
N LEU A 126 2.24 -3.46 -4.81
CA LEU A 126 2.29 -3.43 -3.36
C LEU A 126 1.55 -2.19 -2.84
N ILE A 127 0.57 -2.43 -1.97
CA ILE A 127 -0.16 -1.39 -1.25
C ILE A 127 0.11 -1.59 0.24
N LEU A 128 0.58 -0.54 0.91
CA LEU A 128 0.93 -0.57 2.32
C LEU A 128 0.13 0.48 3.07
N TYR A 129 -0.57 0.09 4.12
CA TYR A 129 -1.15 1.02 5.09
C TYR A 129 -0.23 1.10 6.30
N LEU A 130 0.44 2.23 6.52
CA LEU A 130 1.53 2.34 7.51
C LEU A 130 1.20 3.37 8.59
N SER A 131 1.26 2.98 9.87
CA SER A 131 1.22 3.93 10.99
C SER A 131 2.59 4.51 11.35
N TYR A 132 3.69 3.88 10.89
CA TYR A 132 5.07 4.32 11.14
C TYR A 132 5.93 4.18 9.87
N PRO A 133 5.63 4.92 8.81
CA PRO A 133 6.21 4.66 7.49
C PRO A 133 7.74 4.85 7.45
N LYS A 134 8.32 5.74 8.26
CA LYS A 134 9.79 5.90 8.39
C LYS A 134 10.52 4.64 8.89
N LYS A 135 9.86 3.79 9.68
CA LYS A 135 10.46 2.55 10.21
C LYS A 135 10.59 1.45 9.16
N LEU A 136 9.71 1.49 8.15
CA LEU A 136 9.62 0.46 7.12
C LEU A 136 10.21 0.89 5.80
N LEU A 137 10.10 2.16 5.43
CA LEU A 137 10.68 2.68 4.21
C LEU A 137 12.08 3.20 4.50
N ARG A 138 12.95 2.35 5.06
CA ARG A 138 14.33 2.69 5.40
C ARG A 138 15.31 1.67 4.82
N LYS A 139 16.60 1.87 5.05
CA LYS A 139 17.63 0.89 4.69
C LYS A 139 17.26 -0.52 5.15
N GLY A 140 17.36 -1.50 4.25
CA GLY A 140 16.93 -2.88 4.48
C GLY A 140 15.56 -3.24 3.92
N PHE A 141 14.89 -2.32 3.21
CA PHE A 141 13.71 -2.65 2.41
C PHE A 141 14.04 -3.80 1.43
N PRO A 142 13.20 -4.84 1.34
CA PRO A 142 13.50 -6.01 0.52
C PRO A 142 13.49 -5.65 -0.97
N GLN A 143 14.38 -6.31 -1.72
CA GLN A 143 14.44 -6.14 -3.18
C GLN A 143 13.17 -6.69 -3.82
N MET A 144 12.51 -5.87 -4.65
CA MET A 144 11.31 -6.24 -5.38
C MET A 144 11.52 -5.96 -6.88
N PRO A 145 12.29 -6.81 -7.58
CA PRO A 145 12.79 -6.53 -8.93
C PRO A 145 11.68 -6.36 -9.98
N ASN A 146 10.49 -6.91 -9.73
CA ASN A 146 9.35 -6.87 -10.66
C ASN A 146 8.24 -5.90 -10.24
N LEU A 147 8.42 -5.17 -9.14
CA LEU A 147 7.41 -4.25 -8.64
C LEU A 147 7.23 -3.07 -9.61
N LYS A 148 6.01 -2.89 -10.11
CA LYS A 148 5.64 -1.81 -11.03
C LYS A 148 4.88 -0.69 -10.33
N LEU A 149 4.13 -1.02 -9.28
CA LEU A 149 3.33 -0.08 -8.51
C LEU A 149 3.57 -0.24 -7.00
N LEU A 150 3.97 0.84 -6.35
CA LEU A 150 4.07 0.95 -4.89
C LEU A 150 3.14 2.07 -4.43
N THR A 151 2.18 1.75 -3.57
CA THR A 151 1.33 2.73 -2.88
C THR A 151 1.55 2.66 -1.39
N VAL A 152 1.95 3.77 -0.79
CA VAL A 152 2.03 3.93 0.66
C VAL A 152 0.87 4.80 1.11
N ARG A 153 0.02 4.25 1.98
CA ARG A 153 -1.07 4.96 2.64
C ARG A 153 -0.65 5.23 4.07
N ASP A 154 -0.32 6.48 4.35
CA ASP A 154 0.02 6.94 5.69
C ASP A 154 -1.27 7.05 6.51
N ILE A 155 -1.35 6.23 7.55
CA ILE A 155 -2.45 6.19 8.53
C ILE A 155 -1.97 6.60 9.93
N SER A 156 -0.83 7.28 10.00
CA SER A 156 -0.32 7.80 11.26
C SER A 156 -1.14 9.02 11.72
N ALA A 157 -1.49 9.03 13.01
CA ALA A 157 -2.11 10.18 13.67
C ALA A 157 -1.07 11.07 14.39
N TYR A 158 0.18 10.59 14.50
CA TYR A 158 1.15 11.10 15.47
C TYR A 158 2.50 11.52 14.87
N GLU A 159 2.88 11.03 13.68
CA GLU A 159 4.20 11.30 13.08
C GLU A 159 4.12 11.37 11.54
N HIS A 160 3.80 12.52 10.96
CA HIS A 160 4.01 12.69 9.51
C HIS A 160 5.46 13.00 9.23
N GLY A 161 6.13 12.01 8.65
CA GLY A 161 7.34 12.22 7.90
C GLY A 161 7.03 12.61 6.48
N CYS A 162 6.96 13.90 6.18
CA CYS A 162 7.02 14.44 4.80
C CYS A 162 8.35 14.12 4.07
N LEU A 163 9.05 13.09 4.51
CA LEU A 163 10.41 12.67 4.19
C LEU A 163 10.52 11.17 4.46
N LEU A 164 9.61 10.42 3.86
CA LEU A 164 9.79 8.99 3.89
C LEU A 164 11.19 8.72 3.30
N PRO A 165 12.06 7.90 3.92
CA PRO A 165 13.27 7.39 3.30
C PRO A 165 12.93 6.40 2.15
N THR A 166 11.96 6.81 1.34
CA THR A 166 11.49 6.17 0.13
C THR A 166 12.61 5.97 -0.85
N THR A 167 13.73 6.70 -0.71
CA THR A 167 14.95 6.43 -1.46
C THR A 167 15.35 4.96 -1.41
N TYR A 168 15.32 4.34 -0.23
CA TYR A 168 15.64 2.92 -0.05
C TYR A 168 14.57 2.00 -0.64
N ALA A 169 13.29 2.34 -0.48
CA ALA A 169 12.20 1.52 -1.04
C ALA A 169 12.15 1.59 -2.58
N ILE A 170 12.34 2.79 -3.13
CA ILE A 170 12.39 3.07 -4.56
C ILE A 170 13.61 2.39 -5.18
N SER A 171 14.80 2.57 -4.61
CA SER A 171 16.01 1.91 -5.11
C SER A 171 15.95 0.39 -5.04
N ALA A 172 15.19 -0.18 -4.11
CA ALA A 172 14.95 -1.62 -4.03
C ALA A 172 13.96 -2.15 -5.10
N CYS A 173 13.34 -1.27 -5.87
CA CYS A 173 12.31 -1.59 -6.87
C CYS A 173 12.73 -1.09 -8.26
N PRO A 174 13.73 -1.70 -8.93
CA PRO A 174 14.32 -1.18 -10.17
C PRO A 174 13.34 -1.01 -11.34
N ARG A 175 12.22 -1.74 -11.35
CA ARG A 175 11.16 -1.66 -12.37
C ARG A 175 9.97 -0.79 -11.95
N LEU A 176 10.09 -0.03 -10.86
CA LEU A 176 9.00 0.77 -10.33
C LEU A 176 8.60 1.87 -11.33
N GLN A 177 7.38 1.78 -11.83
CA GLN A 177 6.84 2.73 -12.81
C GLN A 177 5.95 3.77 -12.14
N ARG A 178 5.25 3.38 -11.07
CA ARG A 178 4.28 4.21 -10.36
C ARG A 178 4.55 4.16 -8.87
N PHE A 179 4.77 5.32 -8.28
CA PHE A 179 4.89 5.49 -6.84
C PHE A 179 3.77 6.42 -6.36
N SER A 180 3.05 6.03 -5.32
CA SER A 180 1.98 6.86 -4.74
C SER A 180 2.11 6.94 -3.23
N ILE A 181 1.95 8.15 -2.68
CA ILE A 181 1.74 8.36 -1.25
C ILE A 181 0.34 8.93 -1.07
N VAL A 182 -0.41 8.36 -0.13
CA VAL A 182 -1.74 8.83 0.27
C VAL A 182 -1.73 9.12 1.77
N PHE A 183 -1.89 10.38 2.17
CA PHE A 183 -2.06 10.79 3.56
C PHE A 183 -3.55 10.72 3.91
N LEU A 184 -3.94 9.80 4.80
CA LEU A 184 -5.34 9.59 5.19
C LEU A 184 -5.79 10.46 6.37
N GLU A 185 -4.87 11.00 7.16
CA GLU A 185 -5.19 11.85 8.31
C GLU A 185 -4.64 13.28 8.16
N ASN A 186 -5.31 14.22 8.83
CA ASN A 186 -4.96 15.64 8.89
C ASN A 186 -4.13 15.92 10.12
N VAL A 187 -2.85 16.27 9.98
CA VAL A 187 -2.08 16.74 11.13
C VAL A 187 -1.15 17.87 10.73
N LYS A 188 -0.92 18.76 11.69
CA LYS A 188 -0.08 19.94 11.56
C LYS A 188 1.33 19.62 12.05
N ASN A 189 2.33 20.12 11.30
CA ASN A 189 3.76 20.18 11.62
C ASN A 189 4.59 18.96 11.20
N ALA A 190 5.41 19.17 10.16
CA ALA A 190 6.50 18.27 9.75
C ALA A 190 7.69 19.09 9.25
N THR A 191 8.91 18.73 9.65
CA THR A 191 10.17 19.33 9.18
C THR A 191 10.82 18.46 8.10
N PRO A 192 11.40 19.04 7.03
CA PRO A 192 12.07 18.34 5.94
C PRO A 192 13.53 17.95 6.27
N GLY A 193 14.09 17.01 5.50
CA GLY A 193 15.35 16.32 5.70
C GLY A 193 15.78 15.71 4.36
N VAL A 194 17.07 15.74 4.08
CA VAL A 194 17.56 15.79 2.71
C VAL A 194 18.33 14.50 2.40
N GLU A 195 17.69 13.54 1.74
CA GLU A 195 18.37 12.38 1.14
C GLU A 195 18.00 12.27 -0.34
N ARG A 196 18.98 12.32 -1.26
CA ARG A 196 18.77 12.20 -2.71
C ARG A 196 18.55 10.75 -3.13
N CYS A 197 17.80 10.50 -4.21
CA CYS A 197 17.59 9.16 -4.74
C CYS A 197 17.72 9.09 -6.27
N PRO A 198 18.81 8.53 -6.83
CA PRO A 198 18.97 8.42 -8.26
C PRO A 198 18.11 7.26 -8.79
N HIS A 199 16.84 7.50 -9.08
CA HIS A 199 15.98 6.49 -9.70
C HIS A 199 15.52 6.91 -11.10
N GLN A 200 15.78 6.07 -12.10
CA GLN A 200 15.67 6.42 -13.51
C GLN A 200 14.38 5.96 -14.20
N HIS A 201 13.57 5.09 -13.56
CA HIS A 201 12.42 4.45 -14.22
C HIS A 201 11.04 4.88 -13.72
N ILE A 202 10.94 5.77 -12.71
CA ILE A 202 9.62 6.17 -12.23
C ILE A 202 8.98 7.13 -13.23
N LYS A 203 7.87 6.70 -13.81
CA LYS A 203 7.11 7.48 -14.79
C LYS A 203 6.10 8.40 -14.12
N ILE A 204 5.53 7.97 -12.99
CA ILE A 204 4.45 8.70 -12.31
C ILE A 204 4.68 8.66 -10.79
N ALA A 205 4.83 9.84 -10.17
CA ALA A 205 4.65 10.02 -8.73
C ALA A 205 3.28 10.63 -8.45
N SER A 206 2.54 10.09 -7.49
CA SER A 206 1.23 10.60 -7.09
C SER A 206 1.20 10.89 -5.59
N PHE A 207 0.79 12.10 -5.22
CA PHE A 207 0.69 12.52 -3.83
C PHE A 207 -0.75 12.95 -3.55
N GLN A 208 -1.43 12.21 -2.69
CA GLN A 208 -2.78 12.52 -2.27
C GLN A 208 -2.77 12.78 -0.77
N GLY A 209 -3.42 13.82 -0.29
CA GLY A 209 -3.44 14.12 1.13
C GLY A 209 -4.35 15.28 1.47
N SER A 210 -4.75 15.39 2.72
CA SER A 210 -5.65 16.44 3.17
C SER A 210 -4.95 17.76 3.54
N CYS A 211 -3.61 17.78 3.54
CA CYS A 211 -2.81 18.98 3.77
C CYS A 211 -1.94 19.34 2.54
N ALA A 212 -2.08 20.57 2.05
CA ALA A 212 -1.29 21.09 0.93
C ALA A 212 0.21 21.18 1.22
N ALA A 213 0.59 21.46 2.47
CA ALA A 213 2.00 21.58 2.85
C ALA A 213 2.73 20.25 2.70
N ASP A 214 2.06 19.14 2.99
CA ASP A 214 2.65 17.80 2.91
C ASP A 214 2.82 17.34 1.46
N ILE A 215 1.82 17.66 0.63
CA ILE A 215 1.88 17.45 -0.83
C ILE A 215 3.02 18.28 -1.44
N ILE A 216 3.09 19.58 -1.13
CA ILE A 216 4.14 20.48 -1.65
C ILE A 216 5.52 19.96 -1.26
N LYS A 217 5.76 19.69 0.02
CA LYS A 217 7.06 19.19 0.50
C LYS A 217 7.46 17.88 -0.17
N SER A 218 6.50 16.96 -0.34
CA SER A 218 6.75 15.69 -1.00
C SER A 218 7.09 15.89 -2.49
N VAL A 219 6.38 16.76 -3.19
CA VAL A 219 6.66 17.09 -4.59
C VAL A 219 8.03 17.74 -4.74
N THR A 220 8.37 18.75 -3.93
CA THR A 220 9.68 19.41 -3.95
C THR A 220 10.80 18.42 -3.69
N TYR A 221 10.67 17.60 -2.64
CA TYR A 221 11.67 16.56 -2.32
C TYR A 221 11.89 15.57 -3.47
N PHE A 222 10.80 15.06 -4.06
CA PHE A 222 10.89 14.12 -5.17
C PHE A 222 11.50 14.76 -6.42
N SER A 223 11.23 16.04 -6.65
CA SER A 223 11.82 16.80 -7.74
C SER A 223 13.32 17.01 -7.56
N ASP A 224 13.75 17.43 -6.38
CA ASP A 224 15.17 17.66 -6.06
C ASP A 224 16.00 16.37 -6.04
N SER A 225 15.32 15.23 -5.86
CA SER A 225 15.96 13.94 -5.61
C SER A 225 16.04 13.04 -6.84
N CYS A 226 15.23 13.25 -7.89
CA CYS A 226 15.09 12.29 -8.98
C CYS A 226 14.99 12.97 -10.35
N ASP A 227 16.05 12.85 -11.13
CA ASP A 227 16.21 13.52 -12.43
C ASP A 227 15.32 12.97 -13.57
N ALA A 228 14.55 11.90 -13.36
CA ALA A 228 13.91 11.11 -14.44
C ALA A 228 12.36 11.09 -14.43
N PHE A 229 11.71 11.93 -13.64
CA PHE A 229 10.26 11.88 -13.48
C PHE A 229 9.48 12.46 -14.66
N GLN A 230 8.68 11.63 -15.33
CA GLN A 230 7.84 12.11 -16.45
C GLN A 230 6.55 12.82 -16.00
N LYS A 231 6.06 12.58 -14.77
CA LYS A 231 4.74 13.08 -14.36
C LYS A 231 4.50 13.09 -12.85
N THR A 232 3.89 14.15 -12.32
CA THR A 232 3.41 14.24 -10.94
C THR A 232 1.90 14.48 -10.89
N ASN A 233 1.17 13.74 -10.06
CA ASN A 233 -0.27 13.95 -9.83
C ASN A 233 -0.49 14.33 -8.37
N THR A 234 -1.28 15.37 -8.10
CA THR A 234 -1.62 15.79 -6.74
C THR A 234 -3.13 15.82 -6.52
N CYS A 235 -3.59 15.42 -5.33
CA CYS A 235 -5.01 15.44 -4.98
C CYS A 235 -5.22 15.84 -3.51
N ALA A 236 -5.94 16.93 -3.27
CA ALA A 236 -6.26 17.43 -1.93
C ALA A 236 -7.78 17.42 -1.67
N PRO A 237 -8.32 16.66 -0.69
CA PRO A 237 -9.77 16.59 -0.48
C PRO A 237 -10.39 17.75 0.32
N LEU A 238 -9.65 18.49 1.15
CA LEU A 238 -10.25 19.44 2.10
C LEU A 238 -9.35 20.65 2.35
N MET A 239 -9.68 21.79 1.74
CA MET A 239 -8.97 23.06 1.92
C MET A 239 -9.98 24.23 1.87
N SER A 240 -9.73 25.31 2.61
CA SER A 240 -10.49 26.56 2.43
C SER A 240 -10.15 27.19 1.06
N LYS A 241 -11.03 28.03 0.52
CA LYS A 241 -10.82 28.67 -0.80
C LYS A 241 -9.52 29.49 -0.88
N ALA A 242 -9.05 30.07 0.24
CA ALA A 242 -7.82 30.83 0.29
C ALA A 242 -6.59 29.93 0.26
N GLU A 243 -6.60 28.84 1.04
CA GLU A 243 -5.52 27.85 1.06
C GLU A 243 -5.41 27.11 -0.28
N VAL A 244 -6.54 26.82 -0.93
CA VAL A 244 -6.55 26.28 -2.31
C VAL A 244 -5.84 27.23 -3.27
N ARG A 245 -6.09 28.53 -3.16
CA ARG A 245 -5.52 29.52 -4.08
C ARG A 245 -4.01 29.63 -3.90
N ALA A 246 -3.55 29.78 -2.65
CA ALA A 246 -2.13 29.78 -2.33
C ALA A 246 -1.42 28.48 -2.74
N HIS A 247 -2.06 27.32 -2.53
CA HIS A 247 -1.53 26.03 -2.96
C HIS A 247 -1.44 25.92 -4.48
N MET A 248 -2.47 26.35 -5.22
CA MET A 248 -2.48 26.37 -6.68
C MET A 248 -1.43 27.33 -7.24
N ASP A 249 -1.23 28.49 -6.62
CA ASP A 249 -0.23 29.48 -7.06
C ASP A 249 1.19 28.97 -6.82
N HIS A 250 1.45 28.34 -5.67
CA HIS A 250 2.74 27.71 -5.39
C HIS A 250 3.01 26.49 -6.29
N LEU A 251 1.98 25.68 -6.58
CA LEU A 251 2.10 24.56 -7.51
C LEU A 251 2.33 25.02 -8.96
N LYS A 252 1.73 26.15 -9.38
CA LYS A 252 2.02 26.76 -10.69
C LYS A 252 3.44 27.30 -10.74
N GLN A 253 3.92 27.92 -9.67
CA GLN A 253 5.30 28.39 -9.57
C GLN A 253 6.28 27.21 -9.67
N LEU A 254 6.04 26.13 -8.91
CA LEU A 254 6.80 24.89 -9.04
C LEU A 254 6.70 24.30 -10.45
N GLN A 255 5.54 24.34 -11.11
CA GLN A 255 5.41 23.87 -12.48
C GLN A 255 6.28 24.67 -13.47
N VAL A 256 6.41 25.98 -13.27
CA VAL A 256 7.28 26.85 -14.08
C VAL A 256 8.74 26.52 -13.81
N GLU A 257 9.13 26.40 -12.54
CA GLU A 257 10.50 26.04 -12.10
C GLU A 257 10.91 24.63 -12.55
N LEU A 258 9.95 23.71 -12.68
CA LEU A 258 10.17 22.30 -13.03
C LEU A 258 9.81 21.96 -14.48
N SER A 259 9.49 22.96 -15.30
CA SER A 259 8.94 22.78 -16.65
C SER A 259 9.89 22.04 -17.61
N ASP A 260 11.19 22.09 -17.36
CA ASP A 260 12.21 21.38 -18.14
C ASP A 260 12.32 19.88 -17.78
N GLN A 261 11.75 19.44 -16.65
CA GLN A 261 11.89 18.07 -16.14
C GLN A 261 10.57 17.30 -15.99
N VAL A 262 9.42 17.97 -15.79
CA VAL A 262 8.15 17.32 -15.45
C VAL A 262 7.10 17.50 -16.55
N LEU A 263 6.83 16.41 -17.29
CA LEU A 263 5.99 16.43 -18.50
C LEU A 263 4.47 16.60 -18.24
N LEU A 264 3.97 16.54 -16.99
CA LEU A 264 2.59 16.93 -16.65
C LEU A 264 2.35 16.92 -15.12
N LEU A 265 2.11 18.07 -14.51
CA LEU A 265 1.36 18.16 -13.25
C LEU A 265 -0.14 18.05 -13.57
N LYS A 266 -0.77 16.87 -13.38
CA LYS A 266 -2.25 16.81 -13.48
C LYS A 266 -2.87 17.19 -12.14
N PHE A 267 -3.36 18.42 -12.05
CA PHE A 267 -4.20 18.90 -10.96
C PHE A 267 -5.62 18.31 -11.08
N PHE A 268 -6.17 17.74 -9.99
CA PHE A 268 -7.49 17.08 -10.02
C PHE A 268 -8.63 17.84 -9.34
N LYS A 269 -9.84 17.47 -9.80
CA LYS A 269 -11.20 17.99 -9.50
C LYS A 269 -11.54 18.02 -8.00
N PHE A 270 -12.00 19.18 -7.53
CA PHE A 270 -12.66 19.33 -6.23
C PHE A 270 -14.04 18.65 -6.21
N LYS A 271 -14.32 17.82 -5.19
CA LYS A 271 -15.70 17.48 -4.83
C LYS A 271 -16.25 18.64 -3.99
N LYS A 272 -17.25 19.34 -4.52
CA LYS A 272 -17.95 20.44 -3.86
C LYS A 272 -18.64 19.88 -2.60
N ARG A 273 -18.45 20.52 -1.44
CA ARG A 273 -19.31 20.30 -0.27
C ARG A 273 -20.71 20.81 -0.67
N ILE A 274 -21.69 19.92 -0.79
CA ILE A 274 -23.08 20.32 -0.72
C ILE A 274 -23.32 20.48 0.77
N SER A 275 -23.49 21.73 1.18
CA SER A 275 -23.86 22.17 2.52
C SER A 275 -25.21 21.59 2.93
#